data_AF-A0A1R0G972-F1
#
_entry.id   AF-A0A1R0G972-F1
#
_cell.length_a   1.000
_cell.length_b   1.000
_cell.length_c   1.000
_cell.angle_alpha   90.00
_cell.angle_beta   90.00
_cell.angle_gamma   90.00
#
_symmetry.space_group_name_H-M   'P 1'
#
loop_
_entity.id
_entity.type
_entity.pdbx_description
1 polymer ?
#
loop_
_entity_poly.entity_id
_entity_poly.type
_entity_poly.pdbx_seq_one_letter_code
_entity_poly.pdbx_strand_id
1 'polypeptide(L)'
;MKTAYINEVGVKPWNEIEQIDDARFSTLTLIDHDFHGVWSSWCNVAEYLLEEWPIKREWRSIGWGEFFSKTEEYLLKKRLSDQIKNGDVFEKNINTNIYSIIKNLPTNPKKIINSALEGSSETILVMQKSGAAIEQLWIDMTIFEKRATTESTSTFLKNQTHTILCRFFDSETHAAAQFISMIDAQENLVSAIKKNEIREITQQDVYRYIHTKS
;
A
#
# COMPACT_ATOMS: atom_id res chain seq x y z
N MET A 1 2.61 7.63 21.53
CA MET A 1 3.93 8.25 21.25
C MET A 1 3.89 8.94 19.88
N LYS A 2 4.92 9.68 19.46
CA LYS A 2 4.99 10.20 18.07
C LYS A 2 5.56 9.12 17.15
N THR A 3 4.96 8.95 15.98
CA THR A 3 5.42 8.08 14.89
C THR A 3 6.93 8.25 14.64
N ALA A 4 7.61 7.14 14.38
CA ALA A 4 9.01 7.10 13.94
C ALA A 4 9.08 6.51 12.52
N TYR A 5 10.23 6.68 11.85
CA TYR A 5 10.46 6.03 10.57
C TYR A 5 11.82 5.32 10.51
N ILE A 6 11.87 4.29 9.66
CA ILE A 6 13.09 3.68 9.15
C ILE A 6 13.11 3.82 7.63
N ASN A 7 14.29 3.89 7.05
CA ASN A 7 14.49 3.95 5.60
C ASN A 7 15.52 2.92 5.20
N GLU A 8 15.10 1.96 4.39
CA GLU A 8 15.91 0.80 4.01
C GLU A 8 16.07 0.75 2.49
N VAL A 9 17.25 0.34 2.04
CA VAL A 9 17.51 0.07 0.63
C VAL A 9 16.93 -1.30 0.27
N GLY A 10 16.27 -1.37 -0.88
CA GLY A 10 15.64 -2.59 -1.37
C GLY A 10 14.13 -2.67 -1.12
N VAL A 11 13.57 -3.84 -1.42
CA VAL A 11 12.16 -4.17 -1.16
C VAL A 11 12.10 -4.96 0.15
N LYS A 12 11.62 -4.30 1.22
CA LYS A 12 11.65 -4.78 2.61
C LYS A 12 10.25 -4.78 3.24
N PRO A 13 9.27 -5.56 2.73
CA PRO A 13 7.92 -5.53 3.29
C PRO A 13 7.93 -5.97 4.76
N TRP A 14 7.19 -5.26 5.60
CA TRP A 14 7.24 -5.40 7.07
C TRP A 14 6.84 -6.78 7.56
N ASN A 15 5.89 -7.40 6.86
CA ASN A 15 5.30 -8.69 7.19
C ASN A 15 5.88 -9.86 6.40
N GLU A 16 6.94 -9.65 5.60
CA GLU A 16 7.54 -10.70 4.77
C GLU A 16 8.93 -11.09 5.29
N ILE A 17 9.18 -12.41 5.31
CA ILE A 17 10.48 -12.97 5.69
C ILE A 17 11.50 -12.73 4.57
N GLU A 18 11.04 -12.86 3.32
CA GLU A 18 11.88 -12.67 2.15
C GLU A 18 12.05 -11.18 1.85
N GLN A 19 13.31 -10.78 1.70
CA GLN A 19 13.69 -9.40 1.44
C GLN A 19 14.62 -9.35 0.23
N ILE A 20 14.55 -8.26 -0.55
CA ILE A 20 15.44 -8.05 -1.71
C ILE A 20 16.32 -6.83 -1.43
N ASP A 21 17.63 -7.04 -1.31
CA ASP A 21 18.66 -6.00 -1.15
C ASP A 21 19.12 -5.44 -2.52
N ASP A 22 18.20 -4.87 -3.29
CA ASP A 22 18.49 -4.27 -4.58
C ASP A 22 18.45 -2.74 -4.49
N ALA A 23 19.58 -2.09 -4.75
CA ALA A 23 19.78 -0.65 -4.63
C ALA A 23 18.89 0.21 -5.54
N ARG A 24 18.20 -0.41 -6.51
CA ARG A 24 17.23 0.27 -7.36
C ARG A 24 15.92 0.60 -6.63
N PHE A 25 15.68 -0.01 -5.48
CA PHE A 25 14.47 0.20 -4.69
C PHE A 25 14.78 0.79 -3.33
N SER A 26 13.74 1.37 -2.73
CA SER A 26 13.74 1.77 -1.33
C SER A 26 12.42 1.38 -0.67
N THR A 27 12.51 1.11 0.62
CA THR A 27 11.37 0.88 1.50
C THR A 27 11.49 1.83 2.69
N LEU A 28 10.56 2.78 2.79
CA LEU A 28 10.43 3.66 3.93
C LEU A 28 9.26 3.18 4.78
N THR A 29 9.49 2.94 6.07
CA THR A 29 8.45 2.44 6.98
C THR A 29 8.21 3.44 8.10
N LEU A 30 6.96 3.88 8.24
CA LEU A 30 6.41 4.59 9.39
C LEU A 30 5.95 3.58 10.44
N ILE A 31 6.24 3.83 11.71
CA ILE A 31 5.92 2.92 12.83
C ILE A 31 5.28 3.71 13.98
N ASP A 32 4.14 3.25 14.46
CA ASP A 32 3.47 3.76 15.65
C ASP A 32 2.86 2.61 16.47
N HIS A 33 2.41 2.89 17.69
CA HIS A 33 1.84 1.90 18.61
C HIS A 33 0.38 1.55 18.26
N ASP A 34 -0.25 2.32 17.38
CA ASP A 34 -1.59 2.09 16.88
C ASP A 34 -1.75 2.52 15.42
N PHE A 35 -2.73 1.92 14.74
CA PHE A 35 -3.02 2.20 13.34
C PHE A 35 -3.42 3.66 13.08
N HIS A 36 -4.12 4.28 14.03
CA HIS A 36 -4.58 5.67 13.89
C HIS A 36 -3.40 6.65 13.80
N GLY A 37 -2.37 6.46 14.63
CA GLY A 37 -1.14 7.25 14.63
C GLY A 37 -0.39 7.11 13.31
N VAL A 38 -0.17 5.86 12.87
CA VAL A 38 0.46 5.58 11.57
C VAL A 38 -0.34 6.18 10.41
N TRP A 39 -1.66 6.00 10.40
CA TRP A 39 -2.52 6.50 9.34
C TRP A 39 -2.52 8.03 9.26
N SER A 40 -2.58 8.71 10.41
CA SER A 40 -2.47 10.17 10.49
C SER A 40 -1.14 10.66 9.92
N SER A 41 -0.03 10.03 10.32
CA SER A 41 1.31 10.33 9.80
C SER A 41 1.43 10.05 8.30
N TRP A 42 0.89 8.93 7.82
CA TRP A 42 0.84 8.62 6.40
C TRP A 42 0.06 9.68 5.61
N CYS A 43 -1.10 10.12 6.10
CA CYS A 43 -1.89 11.17 5.47
C CYS A 43 -1.11 12.48 5.35
N ASN A 44 -0.41 12.88 6.42
CA ASN A 44 0.36 14.12 6.42
C ASN A 44 1.59 14.03 5.50
N VAL A 45 2.25 12.88 5.43
CA VAL A 45 3.34 12.64 4.47
C VAL A 45 2.81 12.67 3.04
N ALA A 46 1.72 11.95 2.75
CA ALA A 46 1.09 11.90 1.43
C ALA A 46 0.56 13.27 0.97
N GLU A 47 0.23 14.18 1.89
CA GLU A 47 -0.18 15.56 1.59
C GLU A 47 0.97 16.38 0.97
N TYR A 48 2.21 16.18 1.45
CA TYR A 48 3.39 16.82 0.85
C TYR A 48 3.83 16.21 -0.49
N LEU A 49 3.32 15.02 -0.82
CA LEU A 49 3.62 14.32 -2.07
C LEU A 49 2.60 14.61 -3.17
N LEU A 50 1.56 15.43 -2.90
CA LEU A 50 0.44 15.64 -3.82
C LEU A 50 0.82 16.24 -5.16
N GLU A 51 1.79 17.16 -5.17
CA GLU A 51 2.23 17.82 -6.41
C GLU A 51 2.84 16.82 -7.37
N GLU A 52 3.57 15.83 -6.85
CA GLU A 52 4.31 14.88 -7.65
C GLU A 52 3.55 13.57 -7.85
N TRP A 53 2.82 13.07 -6.85
CA TRP A 53 1.96 11.88 -6.91
C TRP A 53 0.49 12.22 -6.58
N PRO A 54 -0.23 12.88 -7.52
CA PRO A 54 -1.60 13.32 -7.28
C PRO A 54 -2.60 12.15 -7.24
N ILE A 55 -2.37 11.10 -8.04
CA ILE A 55 -3.33 10.00 -8.22
C ILE A 55 -3.13 8.97 -7.12
N LYS A 56 -4.24 8.57 -6.46
CA LYS A 56 -4.28 7.55 -5.41
C LYS A 56 -5.33 6.52 -5.76
N ARG A 57 -4.97 5.25 -5.69
CA ARG A 57 -5.85 4.13 -5.99
C ARG A 57 -5.72 3.05 -4.92
N GLU A 58 -6.81 2.39 -4.59
CA GLU A 58 -6.81 1.17 -3.78
C GLU A 58 -6.92 -0.01 -4.72
N TRP A 59 -6.08 -1.02 -4.54
CA TRP A 59 -6.24 -2.33 -5.17
C TRP A 59 -6.37 -3.40 -4.11
N ARG A 60 -7.23 -4.40 -4.37
CA ARG A 60 -7.31 -5.63 -3.59
C ARG A 60 -7.83 -6.79 -4.44
N SER A 61 -7.32 -7.98 -4.18
CA SER A 61 -7.93 -9.22 -4.67
C SER A 61 -9.14 -9.61 -3.82
N ILE A 62 -10.07 -10.33 -4.43
CA ILE A 62 -11.32 -10.75 -3.83
C ILE A 62 -11.59 -12.20 -4.18
N GLY A 63 -11.95 -12.99 -3.17
CA GLY A 63 -12.35 -14.37 -3.38
C GLY A 63 -11.14 -15.26 -3.60
N TRP A 64 -10.40 -15.49 -2.52
CA TRP A 64 -9.37 -16.52 -2.46
C TRP A 64 -10.02 -17.91 -2.54
N GLY A 65 -10.26 -18.39 -3.76
CA GLY A 65 -10.81 -19.72 -4.00
C GLY A 65 -11.91 -19.77 -5.06
N GLU A 66 -12.23 -20.98 -5.49
CA GLU A 66 -13.40 -21.23 -6.33
C GLU A 66 -14.68 -20.97 -5.54
N PHE A 67 -15.61 -20.22 -6.13
CA PHE A 67 -16.96 -20.08 -5.56
C PHE A 67 -17.62 -21.44 -5.48
N PHE A 68 -18.19 -21.79 -4.33
CA PHE A 68 -18.90 -23.06 -4.13
C PHE A 68 -20.21 -23.11 -4.93
N SER A 69 -20.72 -21.95 -5.38
CA SER A 69 -21.89 -21.87 -6.26
C SER A 69 -21.94 -20.57 -7.07
N LYS A 70 -22.71 -20.59 -8.18
CA LYS A 70 -23.04 -19.38 -8.94
C LYS A 70 -23.81 -18.35 -8.12
N THR A 71 -24.58 -18.79 -7.11
CA THR A 71 -25.32 -17.90 -6.21
C THR A 71 -24.36 -17.11 -5.33
N GLU A 72 -23.32 -17.75 -4.81
CA GLU A 72 -22.29 -17.09 -4.01
C GLU A 72 -21.53 -16.04 -4.83
N GLU A 73 -21.10 -16.41 -6.05
CA GLU A 73 -20.45 -15.48 -6.98
C GLU A 73 -21.36 -14.29 -7.32
N TYR A 74 -22.66 -14.54 -7.53
CA TYR A 74 -23.65 -13.50 -7.80
C TYR A 74 -23.85 -12.55 -6.61
N LEU A 75 -23.97 -13.09 -5.39
CA LEU A 75 -24.13 -12.29 -4.17
C LEU A 75 -22.89 -11.43 -3.89
N LEU A 76 -21.70 -11.95 -4.16
CA LEU A 76 -20.47 -11.18 -4.09
C LEU A 76 -20.50 -10.00 -5.07
N LYS A 77 -20.80 -10.27 -6.36
CA LYS A 77 -20.89 -9.22 -7.38
C LYS A 77 -21.87 -8.13 -6.99
N LYS A 78 -23.05 -8.52 -6.50
CA LYS A 78 -24.09 -7.57 -6.04
C LYS A 78 -23.61 -6.73 -4.85
N ARG A 79 -22.92 -7.33 -3.87
CA ARG A 79 -22.38 -6.59 -2.73
C ARG A 79 -21.30 -5.60 -3.14
N LEU A 80 -20.47 -5.98 -4.12
CA LEU A 80 -19.36 -5.14 -4.58
C LEU A 80 -19.82 -4.04 -5.53
N SER A 81 -20.84 -4.27 -6.35
CA SER A 81 -21.41 -3.22 -7.21
C SER A 81 -21.86 -2.00 -6.40
N ASP A 82 -22.34 -2.20 -5.18
CA ASP A 82 -22.73 -1.10 -4.28
C ASP A 82 -21.52 -0.29 -3.75
N GLN A 83 -20.30 -0.82 -3.86
CA GLN A 83 -19.06 -0.20 -3.41
C GLN A 83 -18.23 0.44 -4.54
N ILE A 84 -18.60 0.19 -5.80
CA ILE A 84 -17.88 0.61 -6.99
C ILE A 84 -18.51 1.89 -7.50
N LYS A 85 -17.69 2.92 -7.73
CA LYS A 85 -18.12 4.20 -8.29
C LYS A 85 -17.77 4.29 -9.77
N ASN A 86 -18.33 5.28 -10.46
CA ASN A 86 -17.93 5.59 -11.83
C ASN A 86 -16.42 5.85 -11.90
N GLY A 87 -15.74 5.13 -12.80
CA GLY A 87 -14.29 5.19 -12.99
C GLY A 87 -13.49 4.15 -12.20
N ASP A 88 -14.11 3.39 -11.30
CA ASP A 88 -13.48 2.24 -10.65
C ASP A 88 -13.52 1.01 -11.57
N VAL A 89 -12.62 0.05 -11.35
CA VAL A 89 -12.55 -1.21 -12.10
C VAL A 89 -12.87 -2.37 -11.17
N PHE A 90 -13.73 -3.27 -11.63
CA PHE A 90 -14.01 -4.56 -10.99
C PHE A 90 -14.11 -5.64 -12.05
N GLU A 91 -13.08 -6.47 -12.10
CA GLU A 91 -12.92 -7.45 -13.17
C GLU A 91 -12.47 -8.80 -12.62
N LYS A 92 -12.71 -9.83 -13.43
CA LYS A 92 -12.25 -11.18 -13.18
C LYS A 92 -11.09 -11.48 -14.11
N ASN A 93 -9.95 -11.85 -13.56
CA ASN A 93 -8.86 -12.35 -14.37
C ASN A 93 -9.21 -13.77 -14.87
N ILE A 94 -9.25 -13.94 -16.19
CA ILE A 94 -9.62 -15.21 -16.83
C ILE A 94 -8.61 -16.33 -16.53
N ASN A 95 -7.34 -15.98 -16.34
CA ASN A 95 -6.26 -16.94 -16.15
C ASN A 95 -6.19 -17.47 -14.71
N THR A 96 -6.43 -16.59 -13.73
CA THR A 96 -6.38 -16.95 -12.31
C THR A 96 -7.76 -17.27 -11.73
N ASN A 97 -8.84 -16.91 -12.45
CA ASN A 97 -10.23 -16.99 -12.01
C ASN A 97 -10.53 -16.13 -10.76
N ILE A 98 -9.64 -15.19 -10.41
CA ILE A 98 -9.73 -14.31 -9.24
C ILE A 98 -10.40 -13.00 -9.64
N TYR A 99 -11.26 -12.48 -8.76
CA TYR A 99 -11.78 -11.12 -8.89
C TYR A 99 -10.84 -10.13 -8.22
N SER A 100 -10.71 -8.94 -8.79
CA SER A 100 -9.97 -7.86 -8.15
C SER A 100 -10.65 -6.52 -8.43
N ILE A 101 -10.43 -5.56 -7.53
CA ILE A 101 -10.98 -4.20 -7.66
C ILE A 101 -9.83 -3.20 -7.67
N ILE A 102 -9.95 -2.16 -8.50
CA ILE A 102 -9.25 -0.88 -8.33
C ILE A 102 -10.27 0.23 -8.08
N LYS A 103 -10.11 0.95 -6.97
CA LYS A 103 -10.89 2.15 -6.68
C LYS A 103 -10.05 3.40 -6.82
N ASN A 104 -10.61 4.45 -7.41
CA ASN A 104 -10.01 5.79 -7.33
C ASN A 104 -10.30 6.38 -5.95
N LEU A 105 -9.23 6.80 -5.27
CA LEU A 105 -9.32 7.42 -3.97
C LEU A 105 -9.31 8.95 -4.11
N PRO A 106 -9.87 9.68 -3.13
CA PRO A 106 -9.73 11.12 -3.06
C PRO A 106 -8.28 11.58 -3.16
N THR A 107 -8.02 12.65 -3.91
CA THR A 107 -6.68 13.25 -4.02
C THR A 107 -6.15 13.68 -2.67
N ASN A 108 -7.00 14.28 -1.82
CA ASN A 108 -6.66 14.66 -0.46
C ASN A 108 -6.60 13.39 0.43
N PRO A 109 -5.43 13.02 0.99
CA PRO A 109 -5.26 11.81 1.79
C PRO A 109 -6.19 11.74 3.00
N LYS A 110 -6.46 12.88 3.64
CA LYS A 110 -7.32 12.99 4.83
C LYS A 110 -8.78 12.66 4.56
N LYS A 111 -9.19 12.59 3.28
CA LYS A 111 -10.54 12.18 2.87
C LYS A 111 -10.65 10.70 2.51
N ILE A 112 -9.54 9.96 2.53
CA ILE A 112 -9.52 8.53 2.24
C ILE A 112 -10.09 7.77 3.45
N ILE A 113 -11.04 6.88 3.18
CA ILE A 113 -11.58 5.96 4.20
C ILE A 113 -10.60 4.79 4.31
N ASN A 114 -10.03 4.57 5.49
CA ASN A 114 -8.95 3.61 5.74
C ASN A 114 -9.42 2.24 6.23
N SER A 115 -10.74 2.01 6.36
CA SER A 115 -11.29 0.76 6.88
C SER A 115 -10.94 -0.48 6.05
N ALA A 116 -10.56 -0.32 4.78
CA ALA A 116 -10.08 -1.41 3.93
C ALA A 116 -8.57 -1.69 4.11
N LEU A 117 -7.83 -0.74 4.68
CA LEU A 117 -6.38 -0.78 4.90
C LEU A 117 -6.03 -1.23 6.33
N GLU A 118 -6.90 -0.90 7.29
CA GLU A 118 -6.79 -1.36 8.68
C GLU A 118 -6.95 -2.89 8.74
N GLY A 119 -5.96 -3.58 9.30
CA GLY A 119 -5.97 -5.05 9.45
C GLY A 119 -5.91 -5.85 8.14
N SER A 120 -5.62 -5.24 6.98
CA SER A 120 -5.53 -5.93 5.70
C SER A 120 -4.12 -5.89 5.11
N SER A 121 -3.41 -7.01 5.14
CA SER A 121 -2.08 -7.16 4.50
C SER A 121 -2.12 -7.22 2.97
N GLU A 122 -3.31 -7.47 2.41
CA GLU A 122 -3.54 -7.75 0.99
C GLU A 122 -4.07 -6.55 0.21
N THR A 123 -4.45 -5.47 0.91
CA THR A 123 -4.87 -4.23 0.25
C THR A 123 -3.62 -3.38 -0.02
N ILE A 124 -3.48 -2.96 -1.27
CA ILE A 124 -2.35 -2.14 -1.73
C ILE A 124 -2.88 -0.78 -2.13
N LEU A 125 -2.33 0.28 -1.56
CA LEU A 125 -2.58 1.64 -2.03
C LEU A 125 -1.49 2.03 -3.02
N VAL A 126 -1.88 2.55 -4.18
CA VAL A 126 -0.99 2.93 -5.28
C VAL A 126 -1.00 4.44 -5.42
N MET A 127 0.16 5.08 -5.33
CA MET A 127 0.36 6.51 -5.63
C MET A 127 1.10 6.66 -6.94
N GLN A 128 0.56 7.43 -7.90
CA GLN A 128 1.15 7.56 -9.25
C GLN A 128 1.39 9.03 -9.62
N LYS A 129 2.53 9.32 -10.28
CA LYS A 129 2.83 10.67 -10.78
C LYS A 129 1.93 11.09 -11.93
N SER A 130 1.86 10.22 -12.92
CA SER A 130 0.93 10.30 -14.05
C SER A 130 0.27 8.93 -14.21
N GLY A 131 -1.01 8.93 -14.56
CA GLY A 131 -1.82 7.73 -14.52
C GLY A 131 -1.71 6.95 -15.81
N ALA A 132 -1.25 5.70 -15.75
CA ALA A 132 -1.75 4.71 -16.68
C ALA A 132 -3.29 4.68 -16.60
N ALA A 133 -3.94 4.39 -17.74
CA ALA A 133 -5.36 4.08 -17.75
C ALA A 133 -5.65 3.05 -16.66
N ILE A 134 -6.75 3.21 -15.93
CA ILE A 134 -7.03 2.39 -14.73
C ILE A 134 -7.10 0.90 -15.09
N GLU A 135 -7.50 0.59 -16.32
CA GLU A 135 -7.55 -0.72 -16.94
C GLU A 135 -6.14 -1.32 -17.10
N GLN A 136 -5.16 -0.51 -17.55
CA GLN A 136 -3.77 -0.97 -17.65
C GLN A 136 -3.18 -1.21 -16.27
N LEU A 137 -3.43 -0.31 -15.30
CA LEU A 137 -3.02 -0.55 -13.93
C LEU A 137 -3.65 -1.82 -13.37
N TRP A 138 -4.92 -2.10 -13.69
CA TRP A 138 -5.58 -3.34 -13.29
C TRP A 138 -4.84 -4.57 -13.80
N ILE A 139 -4.49 -4.60 -15.10
CA ILE A 139 -3.68 -5.67 -15.69
C ILE A 139 -2.36 -5.83 -14.92
N ASP A 140 -1.64 -4.74 -14.67
CA ASP A 140 -0.34 -4.79 -14.01
C ASP A 140 -0.43 -5.26 -12.55
N MET A 141 -1.52 -4.91 -11.85
CA MET A 141 -1.78 -5.32 -10.47
C MET A 141 -2.20 -6.79 -10.35
N THR A 142 -2.54 -7.48 -11.46
CA THR A 142 -2.88 -8.91 -11.42
C THR A 142 -1.73 -9.79 -10.87
N ILE A 143 -0.49 -9.30 -10.93
CA ILE A 143 0.69 -9.95 -10.34
C ILE A 143 0.54 -10.19 -8.83
N PHE A 144 -0.31 -9.40 -8.15
CA PHE A 144 -0.55 -9.50 -6.71
C PHE A 144 -1.75 -10.38 -6.34
N GLU A 145 -2.55 -10.87 -7.30
CA GLU A 145 -3.84 -11.54 -7.03
C GLU A 145 -3.76 -12.71 -6.06
N LYS A 146 -2.66 -13.47 -6.14
CA LYS A 146 -2.41 -14.65 -5.30
C LYS A 146 -1.60 -14.37 -4.06
N ARG A 147 -0.91 -13.24 -3.92
CA ARG A 147 -0.17 -12.77 -2.73
C ARG A 147 0.76 -11.66 -3.16
N ALA A 148 0.81 -10.61 -2.35
CA ALA A 148 1.81 -9.56 -2.50
C ALA A 148 3.17 -9.98 -1.91
N THR A 149 4.01 -10.60 -2.73
CA THR A 149 5.39 -11.00 -2.39
C THR A 149 6.41 -9.91 -2.68
N THR A 150 7.60 -10.04 -2.10
CA THR A 150 8.75 -9.17 -2.37
C THR A 150 9.15 -9.20 -3.85
N GLU A 151 9.10 -10.37 -4.50
CA GLU A 151 9.40 -10.53 -5.93
C GLU A 151 8.37 -9.84 -6.83
N SER A 152 7.07 -10.08 -6.58
CA SER A 152 5.98 -9.43 -7.34
C SER A 152 6.02 -7.91 -7.17
N THR A 153 6.32 -7.43 -5.96
CA THR A 153 6.51 -5.99 -5.67
C THR A 153 7.66 -5.41 -6.51
N SER A 154 8.82 -6.06 -6.52
CA SER A 154 9.97 -5.61 -7.31
C SER A 154 9.69 -5.63 -8.82
N THR A 155 8.96 -6.64 -9.30
CA THR A 155 8.60 -6.80 -10.71
C THR A 155 7.63 -5.71 -11.15
N PHE A 156 6.61 -5.45 -10.34
CA PHE A 156 5.66 -4.36 -10.58
C PHE A 156 6.38 -3.01 -10.65
N LEU A 157 7.24 -2.68 -9.68
CA LEU A 157 7.93 -1.38 -9.63
C LEU A 157 8.91 -1.17 -10.80
N LYS A 158 9.51 -2.24 -11.35
CA LYS A 158 10.34 -2.14 -12.58
C LYS A 158 9.51 -1.72 -13.80
N ASN A 159 8.25 -2.14 -13.87
CA ASN A 159 7.34 -1.80 -14.96
C ASN A 159 6.64 -0.45 -14.72
N GLN A 160 6.46 -0.08 -13.45
CA GLN A 160 5.73 1.10 -12.99
C GLN A 160 6.65 2.06 -12.21
N THR A 161 7.73 2.52 -12.84
CA THR A 161 8.85 3.24 -12.19
C THR A 161 8.48 4.55 -11.50
N HIS A 162 7.35 5.17 -11.86
CA HIS A 162 6.84 6.40 -11.26
C HIS A 162 5.72 6.17 -10.23
N THR A 163 5.68 4.96 -9.68
CA THR A 163 4.67 4.55 -8.69
C THR A 163 5.32 4.34 -7.32
N ILE A 164 4.57 4.70 -6.27
CA ILE A 164 4.86 4.32 -4.89
C ILE A 164 3.76 3.36 -4.46
N LEU A 165 4.15 2.17 -4.02
CA LEU A 165 3.25 1.22 -3.37
C LEU A 165 3.21 1.50 -1.89
N CYS A 166 2.00 1.60 -1.35
CA CYS A 166 1.73 1.80 0.05
C CYS A 166 1.08 0.56 0.64
N ARG A 167 1.68 0.02 1.68
CA ARG A 167 1.15 -1.14 2.43
C ARG A 167 0.99 -0.77 3.88
N PHE A 168 -0.02 -1.36 4.52
CA PHE A 168 -0.31 -1.11 5.91
C PHE A 168 -0.30 -2.44 6.67
N PHE A 169 0.17 -2.36 7.90
CA PHE A 169 0.22 -3.47 8.83
C PHE A 169 -0.31 -3.00 10.17
N ASP A 170 -1.11 -3.82 10.80
CA ASP A 170 -1.69 -3.56 12.10
C ASP A 170 -1.61 -4.82 12.95
N SER A 171 -1.15 -4.66 14.19
CA SER A 171 -0.97 -5.74 15.17
C SER A 171 -1.30 -5.24 16.56
N GLU A 172 -1.41 -6.16 17.52
CA GLU A 172 -1.72 -5.82 18.92
C GLU A 172 -0.71 -4.88 19.59
N THR A 173 0.51 -4.77 19.05
CA THR A 173 1.62 -4.02 19.69
C THR A 173 2.02 -2.77 18.94
N HIS A 174 1.78 -2.73 17.63
CA HIS A 174 2.18 -1.63 16.76
C HIS A 174 1.47 -1.75 15.41
N ALA A 175 1.43 -0.63 14.71
CA ALA A 175 1.10 -0.57 13.30
C ALA A 175 2.31 -0.06 12.50
N ALA A 176 2.30 -0.33 11.20
CA ALA A 176 3.28 0.19 10.27
C ALA A 176 2.63 0.61 8.95
N ALA A 177 3.15 1.65 8.32
CA ALA A 177 2.83 2.03 6.95
C ALA A 177 4.11 2.11 6.13
N GLN A 178 4.15 1.41 5.01
CA GLN A 178 5.31 1.34 4.15
C GLN A 178 5.08 2.08 2.86
N PHE A 179 6.08 2.83 2.41
CA PHE A 179 6.21 3.35 1.05
C PHE A 179 7.32 2.53 0.38
N ILE A 180 6.98 1.79 -0.67
CA ILE A 180 7.90 0.97 -1.44
C ILE A 180 7.94 1.51 -2.87
N SER A 181 9.13 1.85 -3.36
CA SER A 181 9.27 2.53 -4.65
C SER A 181 10.63 2.27 -5.29
N MET A 182 10.78 2.77 -6.53
CA MET A 182 12.11 3.00 -7.09
C MET A 182 12.87 4.01 -6.23
N ILE A 183 14.21 3.89 -6.22
CA ILE A 183 15.10 4.73 -5.40
C ILE A 183 14.95 6.24 -5.71
N ASP A 184 14.59 6.59 -6.95
CA ASP A 184 14.39 7.98 -7.38
C ASP A 184 13.30 8.72 -6.60
N ALA A 185 12.33 8.01 -6.01
CA ALA A 185 11.29 8.63 -5.18
C ALA A 185 11.73 8.87 -3.72
N GLN A 186 12.87 8.33 -3.31
CA GLN A 186 13.31 8.33 -1.91
C GLN A 186 13.57 9.73 -1.38
N GLU A 187 14.19 10.62 -2.17
CA GLU A 187 14.49 11.98 -1.73
C GLU A 187 13.21 12.75 -1.37
N ASN A 188 12.18 12.63 -2.20
CA ASN A 188 10.90 13.29 -1.98
C ASN A 188 10.14 12.70 -0.79
N LEU A 189 10.19 11.37 -0.63
CA LEU A 189 9.66 10.68 0.54
C LEU A 189 10.34 11.14 1.84
N VAL A 190 11.66 11.13 1.90
CA VAL A 190 12.42 11.56 3.08
C VAL A 190 12.21 13.05 3.36
N SER A 191 12.12 13.89 2.33
CA SER A 191 11.81 15.31 2.47
C SER A 191 10.42 15.52 3.07
N ALA A 192 9.40 14.81 2.59
CA ALA A 192 8.04 14.85 3.13
C ALA A 192 7.98 14.38 4.59
N ILE A 193 8.75 13.35 4.95
CA ILE A 193 8.87 12.82 6.31
C ILE A 193 9.49 13.87 7.25
N LYS A 194 10.58 14.51 6.83
CA LYS A 194 11.27 15.56 7.61
C LYS A 194 10.39 16.79 7.83
N LYS A 195 9.58 17.19 6.84
CA LYS A 195 8.59 18.27 6.98
C LYS A 195 7.51 17.97 8.04
N ASN A 196 7.29 16.70 8.35
CA ASN A 196 6.38 16.25 9.41
C ASN A 196 7.07 16.03 10.76
N GLU A 197 8.36 16.37 10.89
CA GLU A 197 9.15 16.19 12.12
C GLU A 197 9.12 14.75 12.66
N ILE A 198 8.94 13.77 11.77
CA ILE A 198 8.94 12.35 12.12
C ILE A 198 10.40 11.94 12.30
N ARG A 199 10.73 11.38 13.47
CA ARG A 199 12.11 11.02 13.80
C ARG A 199 12.54 9.75 13.08
N GLU A 200 13.77 9.73 12.60
CA GLU A 200 14.43 8.52 12.13
C GLU A 200 14.88 7.68 13.33
N ILE A 201 14.71 6.36 13.22
CA ILE A 201 15.29 5.38 14.13
C ILE A 201 16.09 4.37 13.32
N THR A 202 17.00 3.63 13.97
CA THR A 202 17.70 2.54 13.29
C THR A 202 16.89 1.24 13.36
N GLN A 203 17.22 0.27 12.51
CA GLN A 203 16.60 -1.06 12.58
C GLN A 203 16.78 -1.73 13.95
N GLN A 204 17.90 -1.46 14.63
CA GLN A 204 18.19 -1.99 15.96
C GLN A 204 17.30 -1.35 17.04
N ASP A 205 16.81 -0.13 16.80
CA ASP A 205 15.95 0.60 17.74
C ASP A 205 14.48 0.20 17.63
N VAL A 206 14.06 -0.44 16.53
CA VAL A 206 12.66 -0.80 16.25
C VAL A 206 12.03 -1.59 17.40
N TYR A 207 12.70 -2.65 17.86
CA TYR A 207 12.19 -3.48 18.96
C TYR A 207 11.97 -2.63 20.22
N ARG A 208 12.96 -1.81 20.59
CA ARG A 208 12.86 -0.93 21.75
C ARG A 208 11.75 0.10 21.56
N TYR A 209 11.61 0.68 20.38
CA TYR A 209 10.58 1.67 20.06
C TYR A 209 9.19 1.11 20.31
N ILE A 210 8.88 -0.08 19.76
CA ILE A 210 7.57 -0.76 19.89
C ILE A 210 7.25 -1.13 21.34
N HIS A 211 8.27 -1.48 22.15
CA HIS A 211 8.08 -1.98 23.52
C HIS A 211 8.28 -0.92 24.60
N THR A 212 8.64 0.32 24.23
CA THR A 212 8.71 1.41 25.20
C THR A 212 7.30 1.94 25.43
N LYS A 213 6.76 1.75 26.64
CA LYS A 213 5.41 2.20 26.99
C LYS A 213 5.24 3.70 26.73
N SER A 214 4.10 4.05 26.10
CA SER A 214 3.57 5.40 26.03
C SER A 214 3.21 5.95 27.41
#